data_AF-A0AAJ6NT78-F1
#
_entry.id   AF-A0AAJ6NT78-F1
#
_cell.length_a   1.000
_cell.length_b   1.000
_cell.length_c   1.000
_cell.angle_alpha   90.00
_cell.angle_beta   90.00
_cell.angle_gamma   90.00
#
_symmetry.space_group_name_H-M   'P 1'
#
loop_
_entity.id
_entity.type
_entity.pdbx_description
1 polymer ?
#
loop_
_entity_poly.entity_id
_entity_poly.type
_entity_poly.pdbx_seq_one_letter_code
_entity_poly.pdbx_strand_id
1 'polypeptide(L)'
;MTITLPIETEAGLILPGHPFFEDYLYSSFPPGWRNFAYHNPDFCFVARSGTGILEAVNEEEMEEYVEGGEYDQWLEECGGDGDED
;
A
#
# COMPACT_ATOMS: atom_id res chain seq x y z
N MET A 1 15.99 11.21 25.69
CA MET A 1 14.94 12.14 25.23
C MET A 1 14.16 11.42 24.15
N THR A 2 12.91 11.06 24.40
CA THR A 2 12.02 10.46 23.39
C THR A 2 11.42 11.60 22.59
N ILE A 3 11.73 11.69 21.31
CA ILE A 3 11.12 12.66 20.40
C ILE A 3 9.75 12.09 20.04
N THR A 4 8.68 12.72 20.53
CA THR A 4 7.32 12.43 20.04
C THR A 4 7.19 13.04 18.65
N LEU A 5 7.16 12.20 17.63
CA LEU A 5 6.86 12.64 16.27
C LEU A 5 5.37 13.05 16.20
N PRO A 6 5.02 14.04 15.37
CA PRO A 6 3.62 14.40 15.15
C PRO A 6 2.86 13.23 14.53
N ILE A 7 1.64 12.99 14.99
CA ILE A 7 0.74 11.92 14.50
C ILE A 7 -0.18 12.39 13.36
N GLU A 8 -0.12 13.67 13.00
CA GLU A 8 -0.80 14.27 11.84
C GLU A 8 0.14 15.31 11.18
N THR A 9 0.08 15.44 9.85
CA THR A 9 0.81 16.49 9.11
C THR A 9 -0.04 17.75 8.93
N GLU A 10 0.60 18.89 8.62
CA GLU A 10 -0.12 20.13 8.26
C GLU A 10 -1.03 19.98 7.02
N ALA A 11 -0.78 18.96 6.19
CA ALA A 11 -1.60 18.61 5.03
C ALA A 11 -2.82 17.74 5.38
N GLY A 12 -3.01 17.38 6.66
CA GLY A 12 -4.10 16.51 7.10
C GLY A 12 -3.85 15.01 6.87
N LEU A 13 -2.61 14.62 6.56
CA LEU A 13 -2.24 13.19 6.52
C LEU A 13 -2.13 12.66 7.95
N ILE A 14 -2.84 11.56 8.21
CA ILE A 14 -2.78 10.81 9.46
C ILE A 14 -1.54 9.90 9.43
N LEU A 15 -0.73 9.94 10.48
CA LEU A 15 0.54 9.19 10.59
C LEU A 15 0.44 8.04 11.59
N PRO A 16 1.37 7.07 11.56
CA PRO A 16 1.40 5.98 12.54
C PRO A 16 1.38 6.50 13.99
N GLY A 17 0.52 5.91 14.81
CA GLY A 17 0.26 6.34 16.19
C GLY A 17 -1.01 7.18 16.37
N HIS A 18 -1.68 7.57 15.29
CA HIS A 18 -3.01 8.18 15.37
C HIS A 18 -4.12 7.12 15.53
N PRO A 19 -5.18 7.35 16.33
CA PRO A 19 -6.24 6.37 16.57
C PRO A 19 -6.97 5.91 15.30
N PHE A 20 -7.06 6.78 14.30
CA PHE A 20 -7.73 6.50 13.02
C PHE A 20 -6.76 6.13 11.90
N PHE A 21 -5.49 5.85 12.21
CA PHE A 21 -4.49 5.55 11.19
C PHE A 21 -4.87 4.30 10.38
N GLU A 22 -5.18 3.21 11.07
CA GLU A 22 -5.61 1.94 10.44
C GLU A 22 -6.89 2.15 9.61
N ASP A 23 -7.92 2.77 10.20
CA ASP A 23 -9.19 3.05 9.50
C ASP A 23 -8.98 3.90 8.24
N TYR A 24 -8.12 4.92 8.32
CA TYR A 24 -7.77 5.77 7.18
C TYR A 24 -7.02 4.99 6.11
N LEU A 25 -6.03 4.17 6.51
CA LEU A 25 -5.24 3.34 5.61
C LEU A 25 -6.12 2.38 4.81
N TYR A 26 -7.11 1.76 5.44
CA TYR A 26 -8.03 0.83 4.78
C TYR A 26 -9.18 1.50 4.00
N SER A 27 -9.45 2.79 4.23
CA SER A 27 -10.56 3.51 3.59
C SER A 27 -10.13 4.46 2.47
N SER A 28 -8.83 4.75 2.34
CA SER A 28 -8.31 5.74 1.41
C SER A 28 -7.41 5.11 0.35
N PHE A 29 -7.71 5.39 -0.92
CA PHE A 29 -6.84 5.00 -2.03
C PHE A 29 -5.54 5.82 -2.06
N PRO A 30 -4.47 5.27 -2.65
CA PRO A 30 -3.14 5.90 -2.67
C PRO A 30 -3.16 7.32 -3.25
N PRO A 31 -2.44 8.28 -2.67
CA PRO A 31 -2.41 9.65 -3.19
C PRO A 31 -2.00 9.68 -4.68
N GLY A 32 -2.65 10.52 -5.47
CA GLY A 32 -2.35 10.67 -6.90
C GLY A 32 -2.95 9.60 -7.83
N TRP A 33 -3.58 8.54 -7.30
CA TRP A 33 -4.13 7.44 -8.12
C TRP A 33 -5.08 7.90 -9.22
N ARG A 34 -5.93 8.91 -8.96
CA ARG A 34 -6.88 9.44 -9.96
C ARG A 34 -6.18 10.06 -11.16
N ASN A 35 -5.08 10.76 -10.93
CA ASN A 35 -4.31 11.37 -12.01
C ASN A 35 -3.58 10.29 -12.81
N PHE A 36 -3.03 9.27 -12.12
CA PHE A 36 -2.43 8.13 -12.78
C PHE A 36 -3.43 7.38 -13.67
N ALA A 37 -4.61 7.06 -13.12
CA ALA A 37 -5.72 6.40 -13.82
C ALA A 37 -6.22 7.18 -15.04
N TYR A 38 -6.18 8.52 -14.99
CA TYR A 38 -6.56 9.35 -16.14
C TYR A 38 -5.62 9.15 -17.34
N HIS A 39 -4.35 8.84 -17.09
CA HIS A 39 -3.34 8.59 -18.13
C HIS A 39 -3.18 7.10 -18.47
N ASN A 40 -3.61 6.20 -17.59
CA ASN A 40 -3.51 4.75 -17.72
C ASN A 40 -4.91 4.13 -17.50
N PRO A 41 -5.74 3.98 -18.54
CA PRO A 41 -7.11 3.50 -18.38
C PRO A 41 -7.18 2.06 -17.86
N ASP A 42 -6.19 1.24 -18.19
CA ASP A 42 -6.08 -0.17 -17.80
C ASP A 42 -5.15 -0.36 -16.60
N PHE A 43 -5.19 0.56 -15.63
CA PHE A 43 -4.39 0.48 -14.41
C PHE A 43 -5.01 -0.50 -13.39
N CYS A 44 -4.18 -0.97 -12.47
CA CYS A 44 -4.62 -1.69 -11.28
C CYS A 44 -3.87 -1.21 -10.02
N PHE A 45 -4.18 -1.81 -8.87
CA PHE A 45 -3.44 -1.57 -7.63
C PHE A 45 -2.67 -2.83 -7.24
N VAL A 46 -1.42 -2.66 -6.83
CA VAL A 46 -0.58 -3.70 -6.22
C VAL A 46 -0.19 -3.30 -4.81
N ALA A 47 -0.02 -4.28 -3.93
CA ALA A 47 0.49 -4.06 -2.58
C ALA A 47 1.99 -4.36 -2.57
N ARG A 48 2.83 -3.37 -2.26
CA ARG A 48 4.28 -3.57 -2.29
C ARG A 48 4.73 -4.47 -1.15
N SER A 49 5.58 -5.45 -1.46
CA SER A 49 6.26 -6.26 -0.43
C SER A 49 7.07 -5.37 0.52
N GLY A 50 7.22 -5.80 1.76
CA GLY A 50 7.90 -5.11 2.87
C GLY A 50 7.13 -3.92 3.47
N THR A 51 6.20 -3.29 2.74
CA THR A 51 5.46 -2.11 3.22
C THR A 51 3.95 -2.33 3.31
N GLY A 52 3.38 -3.20 2.48
CA GLY A 52 1.93 -3.38 2.36
C GLY A 52 1.18 -2.17 1.81
N ILE A 53 1.90 -1.14 1.33
CA ILE A 53 1.31 0.07 0.78
C ILE A 53 0.78 -0.23 -0.62
N LEU A 54 -0.46 0.20 -0.89
CA LEU A 54 -1.05 0.14 -2.21
C LEU A 54 -0.42 1.18 -3.15
N GLU A 55 -0.14 0.77 -4.38
CA GLU A 55 0.35 1.64 -5.44
C GLU A 55 -0.43 1.40 -6.73
N ALA A 56 -0.74 2.48 -7.47
CA ALA A 56 -1.37 2.37 -8.78
C ALA A 56 -0.31 2.08 -9.84
N VAL A 57 -0.50 1.03 -10.62
CA VAL A 57 0.47 0.56 -11.64
C VAL A 57 -0.22 0.32 -12.97
N ASN A 58 0.55 0.40 -14.06
CA ASN A 58 0.07 0.05 -15.40
C ASN A 58 0.19 -1.47 -15.66
N GLU A 59 -0.20 -1.92 -16.86
CA GLU A 59 -0.18 -3.33 -17.25
C GLU A 59 1.23 -3.94 -17.22
N GLU A 60 2.25 -3.26 -17.75
CA GLU A 60 3.64 -3.74 -17.79
C GLU A 60 4.20 -3.91 -16.37
N GLU A 61 3.94 -2.92 -15.51
CA GLU A 61 4.35 -2.97 -14.09
C GLU A 61 3.60 -4.07 -13.30
N MET A 62 2.34 -4.34 -13.67
CA MET A 62 1.56 -5.43 -13.07
C MET A 62 2.10 -6.80 -13.49
N GLU A 63 2.49 -6.95 -14.76
CA GLU A 63 3.13 -8.16 -15.26
C GLU A 63 4.49 -8.38 -14.56
N GLU A 64 5.30 -7.34 -14.42
CA GLU A 64 6.56 -7.42 -13.66
C GLU A 64 6.33 -7.77 -12.19
N TYR A 65 5.29 -7.22 -11.55
CA TYR A 65 4.97 -7.54 -10.16
C TYR A 65 4.63 -9.03 -9.96
N VAL A 66 3.90 -9.62 -10.91
CA VAL A 66 3.50 -11.04 -10.86
C VAL A 66 4.64 -11.95 -11.30
N GLU A 67 5.29 -11.68 -12.42
CA GLU A 67 6.32 -12.54 -13.01
C GLU A 67 7.71 -12.34 -12.38
N GLY A 68 7.97 -11.16 -11.83
CA GLY A 68 9.22 -10.83 -11.14
C GLY A 68 9.32 -11.39 -9.72
N GLY A 69 8.26 -12.02 -9.22
CA GLY A 69 8.22 -12.67 -7.90
C GLY A 69 8.04 -11.70 -6.72
N GLU A 70 7.69 -10.43 -6.96
CA GLU A 70 7.32 -9.50 -5.87
C GLU A 70 6.00 -9.93 -5.23
N TYR A 71 5.03 -10.40 -6.04
CA TYR A 71 3.77 -10.91 -5.53
C TYR A 71 3.95 -12.13 -4.61
N ASP A 72 4.83 -13.06 -4.97
CA ASP A 72 5.13 -14.24 -4.16
C ASP A 72 5.74 -13.84 -2.80
N GLN A 73 6.65 -12.85 -2.79
CA GLN A 73 7.21 -12.30 -1.56
C GLN A 73 6.12 -11.67 -0.67
N TRP A 74 5.20 -10.91 -1.26
CA TRP A 74 4.08 -10.33 -0.51
C TRP A 74 3.16 -11.43 0.08
N LEU A 75 2.93 -12.51 -0.65
CA LEU A 75 2.18 -13.68 -0.14
C LEU A 75 2.90 -14.37 1.01
N GLU A 76 4.23 -14.48 0.99
CA GLU A 76 4.98 -15.04 2.12
C GLU A 76 4.91 -14.14 3.37
N GLU A 77 4.92 -12.81 3.18
CA GLU A 77 4.87 -11.85 4.28
C GLU A 77 3.46 -11.72 4.91
N CYS A 78 2.42 -11.74 4.08
CA CYS A 78 1.03 -11.52 4.51
C CYS A 78 0.20 -12.81 4.62
N GLY A 79 0.62 -13.89 3.97
CA GLY A 79 -0.10 -15.18 3.89
C GLY A 79 0.26 -16.18 5.01
N GLY A 80 0.97 -15.74 6.05
CA GLY A 80 1.34 -16.56 7.19
C GLY A 80 0.22 -16.76 8.23
N ASP A 81 -0.89 -17.40 7.85
CA ASP A 81 -1.85 -18.02 8.78
C ASP A 81 -2.75 -19.05 8.04
N GLY A 82 -2.12 -19.87 7.18
CA GLY A 82 -2.82 -20.86 6.38
C GLY A 82 -2.13 -22.22 6.39
N ASP A 83 -1.87 -22.80 7.57
CA ASP A 83 -2.04 -24.24 7.87
C ASP A 83 -1.61 -24.60 9.32
N GLU A 84 -2.46 -25.41 9.97
CA GLU A 84 -2.30 -26.26 11.18
C GLU A 84 -2.49 -25.68 12.61
N ASP A 85 -3.74 -25.77 13.12
CA ASP A 85 -4.14 -26.68 14.23
C ASP A 85 -5.66 -27.01 14.17
#